data_AF-A0A6B3CLB4-F1
#
_entry.id   AF-A0A6B3CLB4-F1
#
_cell.length_a   1.000
_cell.length_b   1.000
_cell.length_c   1.000
_cell.angle_alpha   90.00
_cell.angle_beta   90.00
_cell.angle_gamma   90.00
#
_symmetry.space_group_name_H-M   'P 1'
#
loop_
_entity.id
_entity.type
_entity.pdbx_description
1 polymer ?
#
loop_
_entity_poly.entity_id
_entity_poly.type
_entity_poly.pdbx_seq_one_letter_code
_entity_poly.pdbx_strand_id
1 'polypeptide(L)'
;MLRDDRVERILGYLRADVRGFVCHNAPLRELVTAVRVVFRNEAFLPYGIAALIIDGILPHLPNPDPRPSPSVSGLTPREREIFNLMASGISNAEIADACSLSQKTVKFHVSNILRKLGMKNRIQAVVRTRGVPCVPA
;
A
#
# COMPACT_ATOMS: atom_id res chain seq x y z
N MET A 1 32.78 -2.84 7.44
CA MET A 1 32.49 -4.27 7.67
C MET A 1 31.54 -4.53 8.85
N LEU A 2 31.67 -3.93 10.05
CA LEU A 2 30.73 -4.16 11.19
C LEU A 2 29.26 -3.64 11.04
N ARG A 3 28.85 -3.13 9.88
CA ARG A 3 27.47 -2.67 9.66
C ARG A 3 26.59 -3.78 9.07
N ASP A 4 27.12 -4.61 8.15
CA ASP A 4 26.33 -5.64 7.46
C ASP A 4 25.83 -6.75 8.38
N ASP A 5 26.66 -7.28 9.27
CA ASP A 5 26.26 -8.43 10.11
C ASP A 5 25.10 -8.10 11.05
N ARG A 6 25.01 -6.85 11.52
CA ARG A 6 23.90 -6.40 12.36
C ARG A 6 22.62 -6.22 11.56
N VAL A 7 22.74 -5.70 10.34
CA VAL A 7 21.60 -5.55 9.42
C VAL A 7 21.00 -6.91 9.11
N GLU A 8 21.83 -7.88 8.69
CA GLU A 8 21.34 -9.20 8.30
C GLU A 8 20.68 -9.93 9.48
N ARG A 9 21.22 -9.78 10.69
CA ARG A 9 20.59 -10.32 11.91
C ARG A 9 19.23 -9.68 12.21
N ILE A 10 19.13 -8.35 12.13
CA ILE A 10 17.86 -7.64 12.35
C ILE A 10 16.83 -8.07 11.30
N LEU A 11 17.22 -8.16 10.03
CA LEU A 11 16.37 -8.66 8.96
C LEU A 11 15.95 -10.11 9.21
N GLY A 12 16.84 -10.96 9.70
CA GLY A 12 16.52 -12.33 10.12
C GLY A 12 15.43 -12.39 11.20
N TYR A 13 15.52 -11.53 12.22
CA TYR A 13 14.50 -11.43 13.26
C TYR A 13 13.16 -10.90 12.73
N LEU A 14 13.18 -9.89 11.85
CA LEU A 14 11.97 -9.36 11.23
C LEU A 14 11.28 -10.42 10.35
N ARG A 15 12.05 -11.21 9.59
CA ARG A 15 11.53 -12.34 8.79
C ARG A 15 10.91 -13.43 9.66
N ALA A 16 11.29 -13.52 10.93
CA ALA A 16 10.73 -14.43 11.92
C ALA A 16 9.55 -13.82 12.74
N ASP A 17 8.98 -12.70 12.29
CA ASP A 17 7.88 -11.95 12.95
C ASP A 17 8.24 -11.39 14.35
N VAL A 18 9.51 -11.05 14.57
CA VAL A 18 9.89 -10.30 15.78
C VAL A 18 9.41 -8.86 15.66
N ARG A 19 8.47 -8.48 16.52
CA ARG A 19 7.81 -7.16 16.51
C ARG A 19 8.35 -6.16 17.53
N GLY A 20 9.32 -6.54 18.35
CA GLY A 20 9.87 -5.67 19.40
C GLY A 20 11.38 -5.76 19.51
N PHE A 21 12.07 -4.62 19.46
CA PHE A 21 13.50 -4.52 19.69
C PHE A 21 13.79 -3.53 20.81
N VAL A 22 14.72 -3.88 21.70
CA VAL A 22 15.12 -3.02 22.81
C VAL A 22 16.64 -3.05 22.93
N CYS A 23 17.27 -1.89 23.11
CA CYS A 23 18.70 -1.82 23.34
C CYS A 23 19.05 -2.41 24.71
N HIS A 24 20.18 -3.12 24.81
CA HIS A 24 20.64 -3.70 26.08
C HIS A 24 20.86 -2.63 27.18
N ASN A 25 21.12 -1.37 26.79
CA ASN A 25 21.30 -0.23 27.69
C ASN A 25 20.02 0.64 27.83
N ALA A 26 18.88 0.19 27.29
CA ALA A 26 17.64 0.94 27.40
C ALA A 26 17.17 0.99 28.86
N PRO A 27 16.60 2.12 29.32
CA PRO A 27 16.04 2.20 30.65
C PRO A 27 14.85 1.23 30.80
N LEU A 28 14.64 0.71 32.01
CA LEU A 28 13.58 -0.30 32.29
C LEU A 28 12.18 0.15 31.81
N ARG A 29 11.88 1.45 31.90
CA ARG A 29 10.61 2.02 31.41
C ARG A 29 10.38 1.77 29.91
N GLU A 30 11.45 1.75 29.11
CA GLU A 30 11.39 1.53 27.67
C GLU A 30 11.09 0.06 27.37
N LEU A 31 11.71 -0.86 28.10
CA LEU A 31 11.39 -2.29 28.01
C LEU A 31 9.92 -2.56 28.36
N VAL A 32 9.41 -1.96 29.45
CA VAL A 32 7.99 -2.08 29.82
C VAL A 32 7.08 -1.52 28.72
N THR A 33 7.48 -0.40 28.11
CA THR A 33 6.76 0.19 26.99
C THR A 33 6.74 -0.75 25.79
N ALA A 34 7.88 -1.31 25.42
CA ALA A 34 8.01 -2.23 24.31
C ALA A 34 7.09 -3.46 24.49
N VAL A 35 7.07 -4.05 25.68
CA VAL A 35 6.18 -5.18 25.99
C VAL A 35 4.71 -4.80 25.82
N ARG A 36 4.30 -3.62 26.31
CA ARG A 36 2.91 -3.16 26.21
C ARG A 36 2.49 -2.88 24.76
N VAL A 37 3.37 -2.30 23.96
CA VAL A 37 3.16 -2.03 22.53
C VAL A 37 3.01 -3.33 21.76
N VAL A 38 3.93 -4.28 21.96
CA VAL A 38 3.87 -5.60 21.29
C VAL A 38 2.60 -6.37 21.70
N PHE A 39 2.17 -6.28 22.96
CA PHE A 39 0.92 -6.89 23.42
C PHE A 39 -0.32 -6.34 22.69
N ARG A 40 -0.27 -5.09 22.19
CA ARG A 40 -1.33 -4.47 21.38
C ARG A 40 -1.24 -4.81 19.89
N ASN A 41 -0.38 -5.76 19.51
CA ASN A 41 -0.03 -6.07 18.11
C ASN A 41 0.63 -4.92 17.35
N GLU A 42 1.22 -3.97 18.06
CA GLU A 42 2.02 -2.90 17.47
C GLU A 42 3.51 -3.27 17.48
N ALA A 43 4.30 -2.67 16.59
CA ALA A 43 5.74 -2.89 16.56
C ALA A 43 6.47 -1.82 17.39
N PHE A 44 7.45 -2.23 18.19
CA PHE A 44 8.33 -1.32 18.93
C PHE A 44 9.75 -1.39 18.35
N LEU A 45 10.18 -0.30 17.73
CA LEU A 45 11.47 -0.21 17.03
C LEU A 45 12.21 1.06 17.50
N PRO A 46 13.36 0.93 18.18
CA PRO A 46 14.22 2.06 18.51
C PRO A 46 14.70 2.76 17.23
N TYR A 47 14.90 4.08 17.30
CA TYR A 47 15.25 4.90 16.13
C TYR A 47 16.46 4.34 15.34
N GLY A 48 17.50 3.86 16.02
CA GLY A 48 18.68 3.31 15.35
C GLY A 48 18.40 2.06 14.50
N ILE A 49 17.43 1.23 14.91
CA ILE A 49 16.99 0.06 14.14
C ILE A 49 16.05 0.50 13.02
N ALA A 50 15.11 1.40 13.32
CA ALA A 50 14.20 1.94 12.32
C ALA A 50 14.95 2.64 11.17
N ALA A 51 15.94 3.48 11.47
CA ALA A 51 16.79 4.14 10.49
C ALA A 51 17.56 3.14 9.62
N LEU A 52 18.13 2.09 10.23
CA LEU A 52 18.83 1.03 9.50
C LEU A 52 17.90 0.27 8.56
N ILE A 53 16.67 -0.01 8.98
CA ILE A 53 15.64 -0.63 8.14
C ILE A 53 15.27 0.32 7.01
N ILE A 54 15.02 1.59 7.30
CA ILE A 54 14.68 2.60 6.28
C ILE A 54 15.82 2.71 5.29
N ASP A 55 17.06 2.95 5.72
CA ASP A 55 18.21 3.12 4.83
C ASP A 55 18.51 1.85 4.00
N GLY A 56 18.23 0.67 4.54
CA GLY A 56 18.41 -0.61 3.84
C GLY A 56 17.25 -0.97 2.91
N ILE A 57 16.02 -0.62 3.27
CA ILE A 57 14.81 -1.00 2.52
C ILE A 57 14.40 0.08 1.51
N LEU A 58 14.49 1.37 1.84
CA LEU A 58 14.06 2.47 0.97
C LEU A 58 14.73 2.46 -0.43
N PRO A 59 16.03 2.11 -0.57
CA PRO A 59 16.67 1.98 -1.89
C PRO A 59 16.21 0.74 -2.69
N HIS A 60 15.65 -0.26 -2.01
CA HIS A 60 15.21 -1.53 -2.61
C HIS A 60 13.69 -1.66 -2.72
N LEU A 61 12.95 -0.82 -2.01
CA LEU A 61 11.55 -0.58 -2.30
C LEU A 61 11.50 -0.08 -3.74
N PRO A 62 10.56 -0.60 -4.55
CA PRO A 62 10.29 0.05 -5.82
C PRO A 62 10.03 1.52 -5.49
N ASN A 63 10.89 2.40 -6.01
CA ASN A 63 10.61 3.82 -5.99
C ASN A 63 9.17 3.95 -6.46
N PRO A 64 8.27 4.66 -5.74
CA PRO A 64 6.98 4.97 -6.32
C PRO A 64 7.31 5.69 -7.61
N ASP A 65 7.18 4.95 -8.73
CA ASP A 65 7.57 5.44 -10.04
C ASP A 65 6.80 6.76 -10.17
N PRO A 66 7.46 7.92 -10.37
CA PRO A 66 6.73 9.16 -10.59
C PRO A 66 5.93 9.07 -11.90
N ARG A 67 6.16 8.01 -12.69
CA ARG A 67 5.25 7.57 -13.72
C ARG A 67 3.92 7.20 -13.07
N PRO A 68 2.81 7.87 -13.40
CA PRO A 68 1.49 7.38 -13.01
C PRO A 68 1.43 5.90 -13.39
N SER A 69 1.00 5.07 -12.44
CA SER A 69 0.71 3.64 -12.58
C SER A 69 0.50 3.28 -14.05
N PRO A 70 1.24 2.32 -14.65
CA PRO A 70 1.17 2.10 -16.08
C PRO A 70 -0.29 2.00 -16.54
N SER A 71 -0.65 2.92 -17.43
CA SER A 71 -1.90 3.06 -18.19
C SER A 71 -3.15 3.66 -17.50
N VAL A 72 -3.15 4.95 -17.16
CA VAL A 72 -4.36 5.80 -17.43
C VAL A 72 -4.21 6.53 -18.78
N SER A 73 -3.13 6.25 -19.50
CA SER A 73 -2.68 6.91 -20.74
C SER A 73 -3.63 6.73 -21.95
N GLY A 74 -4.70 5.94 -21.81
CA GLY A 74 -5.73 5.74 -22.85
C GLY A 74 -7.16 6.09 -22.41
N LEU A 75 -7.33 6.58 -21.18
CA LEU A 75 -8.63 7.06 -20.71
C LEU A 75 -8.81 8.53 -21.10
N THR A 76 -9.96 8.83 -21.69
CA THR A 76 -10.44 10.21 -21.86
C THR A 76 -10.60 10.88 -20.49
N PRO A 77 -10.62 12.23 -20.43
CA PRO A 77 -10.82 12.95 -19.17
C PRO A 77 -12.05 12.46 -18.38
N ARG A 78 -13.14 12.17 -19.09
CA ARG A 78 -14.39 11.68 -18.51
C ARG A 78 -14.29 10.26 -17.98
N GLU A 79 -13.59 9.37 -18.70
CA GLU A 79 -13.33 8.01 -18.25
C GLU A 79 -12.43 7.99 -17.01
N ARG A 80 -11.49 8.93 -16.89
CA ARG A 80 -10.63 9.07 -15.72
C ARG A 80 -11.42 9.50 -14.47
N GLU A 81 -12.34 10.44 -14.63
CA GLU A 81 -13.25 10.87 -13.56
C GLU A 81 -14.10 9.69 -13.05
N ILE A 82 -14.74 8.97 -13.97
CA ILE A 82 -15.54 7.78 -13.65
C ILE A 82 -14.69 6.69 -13.01
N PHE A 83 -13.45 6.49 -13.48
CA PHE A 83 -12.51 5.53 -12.90
C PHE A 83 -12.15 5.87 -11.46
N ASN A 84 -11.87 7.15 -11.16
CA ASN A 84 -11.52 7.59 -9.80
C ASN A 84 -12.69 7.38 -8.82
N LEU A 85 -13.91 7.74 -9.25
CA LEU A 85 -15.12 7.49 -8.48
C LEU A 85 -15.39 5.98 -8.30
N MET A 86 -15.17 5.17 -9.33
CA MET A 86 -15.27 3.72 -9.19
C MET A 86 -14.23 3.15 -8.21
N ALA A 87 -12.99 3.66 -8.26
CA ALA A 87 -11.88 3.24 -7.41
C ALA A 87 -12.08 3.63 -5.93
N SER A 88 -12.88 4.67 -5.63
CA SER A 88 -13.25 5.01 -4.25
C SER A 88 -14.23 4.02 -3.64
N GLY A 89 -14.95 3.25 -4.47
CA GLY A 89 -15.86 2.18 -4.02
C GLY A 89 -17.35 2.49 -4.18
N ILE A 90 -17.72 3.64 -4.75
CA ILE A 90 -19.13 4.05 -4.88
C ILE A 90 -19.87 3.39 -6.05
N SER A 91 -21.15 3.05 -5.88
CA SER A 91 -21.98 2.32 -6.83
C SER A 91 -22.19 3.07 -8.16
N ASN A 92 -22.62 2.37 -9.20
CA ASN A 92 -22.91 3.01 -10.50
C ASN A 92 -24.08 4.00 -10.44
N ALA A 93 -24.95 3.87 -9.43
CA ALA A 93 -26.01 4.83 -9.14
C ALA A 93 -25.41 6.14 -8.61
N GLU A 94 -24.54 6.04 -7.61
CA GLU A 94 -23.87 7.20 -7.02
C GLU A 94 -22.92 7.88 -8.02
N ILE A 95 -22.25 7.12 -8.88
CA ILE A 95 -21.44 7.67 -9.99
C ILE A 95 -22.34 8.40 -11.01
N ALA A 96 -23.51 7.83 -11.31
CA ALA A 96 -24.48 8.45 -12.21
C ALA A 96 -24.95 9.80 -11.67
N ASP A 97 -25.26 9.86 -10.37
CA ASP A 97 -25.66 11.10 -9.71
C ASP A 97 -24.50 12.12 -9.67
N ALA A 98 -23.31 11.69 -9.26
CA ALA A 98 -22.12 12.54 -9.18
C ALA A 98 -21.70 13.13 -10.54
N CYS A 99 -21.88 12.37 -11.62
CA CYS A 99 -21.53 12.78 -12.97
C CYS A 99 -22.72 13.36 -13.76
N SER A 100 -23.94 13.42 -13.21
CA SER A 100 -25.17 13.77 -13.95
C SER A 100 -25.36 12.93 -15.22
N LEU A 101 -25.15 11.61 -15.11
CA LEU A 101 -25.29 10.63 -16.19
C LEU A 101 -26.37 9.60 -15.85
N SER A 102 -26.87 8.87 -16.85
CA SER A 102 -27.71 7.69 -16.57
C SER A 102 -26.87 6.52 -16.06
N GLN A 103 -27.43 5.68 -15.19
CA GLN A 103 -26.77 4.45 -14.74
C GLN A 103 -26.37 3.52 -15.90
N LYS A 104 -27.15 3.52 -16.99
CA LYS A 104 -26.87 2.75 -18.21
C LYS A 104 -25.59 3.26 -18.89
N THR A 105 -25.42 4.58 -18.97
CA THR A 105 -24.23 5.24 -19.51
C THR A 105 -23.00 4.97 -18.64
N VAL A 106 -23.14 5.01 -17.32
CA VAL A 106 -22.05 4.67 -16.38
C VAL A 106 -21.61 3.22 -16.55
N LYS A 107 -22.56 2.25 -16.64
CA LYS A 107 -22.23 0.84 -16.91
C LYS A 107 -21.40 0.69 -18.20
N PHE A 108 -21.78 1.39 -19.26
CA PHE A 108 -21.04 1.38 -20.53
C PHE A 108 -19.62 1.94 -20.37
N HIS A 109 -19.45 3.08 -19.71
CA HIS A 109 -18.14 3.65 -19.43
C HIS A 109 -17.28 2.71 -18.58
N VAL A 110 -17.83 2.12 -17.52
CA VAL A 110 -17.12 1.17 -16.65
C VAL A 110 -16.62 -0.04 -17.45
N SER A 111 -17.45 -0.65 -18.30
CA SER A 111 -17.02 -1.75 -19.16
C SER A 111 -15.91 -1.34 -20.14
N ASN A 112 -16.00 -0.16 -20.74
CA ASN A 112 -14.97 0.36 -21.64
C ASN A 112 -13.66 0.66 -20.90
N ILE A 113 -13.73 1.23 -19.69
CA ILE A 113 -12.58 1.51 -18.83
C ILE A 113 -11.89 0.21 -18.46
N LEU A 114 -12.62 -0.78 -17.93
CA LEU A 114 -12.05 -2.08 -17.56
C LEU A 114 -11.39 -2.76 -18.76
N ARG A 115 -12.03 -2.73 -19.94
CA ARG A 115 -11.45 -3.26 -21.19
C ARG A 115 -10.16 -2.52 -21.59
N LYS A 116 -10.16 -1.18 -21.55
CA LYS A 116 -8.98 -0.36 -21.88
C LYS A 116 -7.82 -0.59 -20.90
N LEU A 117 -8.12 -0.90 -19.65
CA LEU A 117 -7.15 -1.16 -18.60
C LEU A 117 -6.77 -2.65 -18.48
N GLY A 118 -7.35 -3.54 -19.31
CA GLY A 118 -7.14 -4.99 -19.23
C GLY A 118 -7.64 -5.63 -17.94
N MET A 119 -8.54 -4.96 -17.21
CA MET A 119 -9.07 -5.40 -15.92
C MET A 119 -10.31 -6.28 -16.12
N LYS A 120 -10.39 -7.38 -15.38
CA LYS A 120 -11.54 -8.31 -15.46
C LYS A 120 -12.71 -7.88 -14.60
N ASN A 121 -12.45 -7.18 -13.49
CA ASN A 121 -13.47 -6.79 -12.55
C ASN A 121 -13.14 -5.47 -11.84
N ARG A 122 -14.17 -4.90 -11.22
CA ARG A 122 -14.08 -3.65 -10.45
C ARG A 122 -13.15 -3.77 -9.24
N ILE A 123 -13.02 -4.95 -8.64
CA ILE A 123 -12.15 -5.19 -7.49
C ILE A 123 -10.68 -4.96 -7.87
N GLN A 124 -10.25 -5.45 -9.04
CA GLN A 124 -8.91 -5.20 -9.57
C GLN A 124 -8.63 -3.69 -9.73
N ALA A 125 -9.61 -2.90 -10.14
CA ALA A 125 -9.47 -1.45 -10.24
C ALA A 125 -9.26 -0.78 -8.86
N VAL A 126 -10.06 -1.15 -7.86
CA VAL A 126 -9.96 -0.61 -6.49
C VAL A 126 -8.62 -0.98 -5.85
N VAL A 127 -8.21 -2.25 -5.97
CA VAL A 127 -6.93 -2.74 -5.41
C VAL A 127 -5.74 -2.06 -6.07
N ARG A 128 -5.79 -1.88 -7.40
CA ARG A 128 -4.71 -1.22 -8.16
C ARG A 128 -4.50 0.22 -7.73
N THR A 129 -5.56 0.97 -7.47
CA THR A 129 -5.47 2.37 -7.04
C THR A 129 -5.02 2.50 -5.58
N ARG A 130 -5.41 1.55 -4.71
CA ARG A 130 -5.06 1.60 -3.28
C ARG A 130 -3.66 1.08 -2.95
N GLY A 131 -2.89 0.63 -3.96
CA GLY A 131 -1.50 0.17 -3.76
C GLY A 131 -1.38 -1.07 -2.88
N VAL A 132 -2.47 -1.82 -2.67
CA VAL A 132 -2.43 -3.04 -1.85
C VAL A 132 -1.80 -4.15 -2.71
N PRO A 133 -0.66 -4.74 -2.29
CA PRO A 133 -0.03 -5.80 -3.06
C PRO A 133 -0.95 -7.03 -3.09
N CYS A 134 -1.39 -7.43 -4.28
CA CYS A 134 -2.07 -8.70 -4.48
C CYS A 134 -1.03 -9.81 -4.62
N VAL A 135 -1.07 -10.80 -3.73
CA VAL A 135 -0.44 -12.10 -3.94
C VAL A 135 -1.36 -12.88 -4.90
N PRO A 136 -0.89 -13.34 -6.06
CA PRO A 136 -1.70 -14.20 -6.92
C PRO A 136 -1.84 -15.59 -6.28
N ALA A 137 -3.05 -16.14 -6.36
CA ALA A 137 -3.33 -17.56 -6.16
C ALA A 137 -3.01 -18.35 -7.44
#